data_AF-A0A969BTS3-F1
#
_entry.id   AF-A0A969BTS3-F1
#
_cell.length_a   1.000
_cell.length_b   1.000
_cell.length_c   1.000
_cell.angle_alpha   90.00
_cell.angle_beta   90.00
_cell.angle_gamma   90.00
#
_symmetry.space_group_name_H-M   'P 1'
#
loop_
_entity.id
_entity.type
_entity.pdbx_description
1 polymer ?
#
loop_
_entity_poly.entity_id
_entity_poly.type
_entity_poly.pdbx_seq_one_letter_code
_entity_poly.pdbx_strand_id
1 'polypeptide(L)'
;MFFNQGRGRGRRQCTSDYKIVVIQRKARELAGREPIQMAIGISLDEVVRAKPSRHKAITNVFPLLFEKRMRRADCVDWMARQGYPPAPRSACVFCPFHSNLEWRHMRESEPDAFADAVAFEHRYQAAWAQKHMPTAVPFLHRSGEPLDTVDLTPNVQPSLWDEECEGYCGV
;
A
#
# COMPACT_ATOMS: atom_id res chain seq x y z
N MET A 1 0.40 -5.97 7.73
CA MET A 1 0.39 -7.29 7.06
C MET A 1 1.84 -7.66 6.89
N PHE A 2 2.25 -8.85 7.30
CA PHE A 2 3.65 -9.28 7.23
C PHE A 2 3.65 -10.75 6.80
N PHE A 3 4.73 -11.20 6.17
CA PHE A 3 4.91 -12.59 5.75
C PHE A 3 5.49 -13.40 6.89
N ASN A 4 5.06 -14.64 7.00
CA ASN A 4 5.55 -15.56 8.02
C ASN A 4 6.29 -16.70 7.30
N GLN A 5 7.39 -17.19 7.86
CA GLN A 5 8.12 -18.35 7.28
C GLN A 5 7.17 -19.53 7.07
N GLY A 6 6.91 -19.85 5.79
CA GLY A 6 6.05 -20.97 5.38
C GLY A 6 4.55 -20.83 5.72
N ARG A 7 4.08 -19.68 6.22
CA ARG A 7 2.66 -19.46 6.52
C ARG A 7 2.16 -18.18 5.85
N GLY A 8 0.99 -18.30 5.24
CA GLY A 8 0.38 -17.22 4.47
C GLY A 8 0.32 -15.88 5.21
N ARG A 9 0.35 -14.84 4.39
CA ARG A 9 -0.04 -13.45 4.61
C ARG A 9 -0.87 -13.17 5.90
N GLY A 10 -0.30 -12.37 6.83
CA GLY A 10 -1.00 -11.86 8.02
C GLY A 10 -2.13 -10.85 7.73
N ARG A 11 -2.91 -10.41 8.73
CA ARG A 11 -4.06 -9.49 8.52
C ARG A 11 -3.64 -8.07 8.05
N ARG A 12 -4.45 -7.44 7.17
CA ARG A 12 -4.30 -6.05 6.65
C ARG A 12 -4.67 -4.96 7.67
N GLN A 13 -4.12 -5.01 8.87
CA GLN A 13 -4.46 -4.04 9.93
C GLN A 13 -3.98 -2.62 9.61
N CYS A 14 -2.82 -2.47 8.96
CA CYS A 14 -2.21 -1.17 8.73
C CYS A 14 -3.05 -0.21 7.86
N THR A 15 -3.71 -0.70 6.80
CA THR A 15 -4.55 0.13 5.92
C THR A 15 -5.71 0.75 6.68
N SER A 16 -6.35 -0.03 7.58
CA SER A 16 -7.44 0.48 8.41
C SER A 16 -6.93 1.55 9.36
N ASP A 17 -5.93 1.20 10.17
CA ASP A 17 -5.56 1.97 11.35
C ASP A 17 -4.78 3.24 11.00
N TYR A 18 -3.92 3.17 9.98
CA TYR A 18 -3.02 4.28 9.62
C TYR A 18 -3.46 5.07 8.39
N LYS A 19 -4.32 4.53 7.52
CA LYS A 19 -4.83 5.25 6.35
C LYS A 19 -6.28 5.65 6.55
N ILE A 20 -7.19 4.67 6.59
CA ILE A 20 -8.64 4.93 6.51
C ILE A 20 -9.13 5.71 7.73
N VAL A 21 -8.85 5.23 8.94
CA VAL A 21 -9.34 5.87 10.18
C VAL A 21 -8.76 7.28 10.34
N VAL A 22 -7.48 7.47 10.01
CA VAL A 22 -6.81 8.77 10.12
C VAL A 22 -7.42 9.79 9.14
N ILE A 23 -7.60 9.41 7.87
CA ILE A 23 -8.21 10.28 6.86
C ILE A 23 -9.65 10.64 7.25
N GLN A 24 -10.44 9.65 7.66
CA GLN A 24 -11.83 9.88 8.07
C GLN A 24 -11.92 10.80 9.29
N ARG A 25 -11.03 10.63 10.28
CA ARG A 25 -10.96 11.52 11.45
C ARG A 25 -10.65 12.94 11.04
N LYS A 26 -9.63 13.16 10.19
CA LYS A 26 -9.26 14.50 9.75
C LYS A 26 -10.34 15.14 8.88
N ALA A 27 -10.96 14.39 7.98
CA ALA A 27 -12.07 14.89 7.16
C ALA A 27 -13.24 15.36 8.02
N ARG A 28 -13.59 14.62 9.08
CA ARG A 28 -14.63 15.01 10.04
C ARG A 28 -14.27 16.24 10.86
N GLU A 29 -13.02 16.36 11.27
CA GLU A 29 -12.52 17.56 11.97
C GLU A 29 -12.69 18.80 11.09
N LEU A 30 -12.34 18.71 9.80
CA LEU A 30 -12.42 19.82 8.86
C LEU A 30 -13.86 20.19 8.47
N ALA A 31 -14.73 19.20 8.30
CA ALA A 31 -16.12 19.42 7.88
C ALA A 31 -17.09 19.71 9.05
N GLY A 32 -16.68 19.43 10.29
CA GLY A 32 -17.53 19.58 11.46
C GLY A 32 -18.77 18.67 11.40
N ARG A 33 -19.95 19.27 11.19
CA ARG A 33 -21.25 18.56 11.10
C ARG A 33 -21.76 18.40 9.66
N GLU A 34 -21.08 19.00 8.70
CA GLU A 34 -21.51 18.97 7.30
C GLU A 34 -21.30 17.58 6.67
N PRO A 35 -22.14 17.20 5.69
CA PRO A 35 -21.89 16.01 4.88
C PRO A 35 -20.55 16.10 4.13
N ILE A 36 -19.81 15.00 4.10
CA ILE A 36 -18.47 14.94 3.50
C ILE A 36 -18.51 14.18 2.19
N GLN A 37 -18.02 14.79 1.12
CA GLN A 37 -17.74 14.09 -0.13
C GLN A 37 -16.23 13.78 -0.22
N MET A 38 -15.90 12.50 -0.29
CA MET A 38 -14.51 12.03 -0.41
C MET A 38 -14.27 11.57 -1.85
N ALA A 39 -13.59 12.41 -2.63
CA ALA A 39 -13.22 12.09 -4.01
C ALA A 39 -12.02 11.14 -4.04
N ILE A 40 -12.17 10.02 -4.75
CA ILE A 40 -11.16 8.96 -4.81
C ILE A 40 -10.87 8.64 -6.27
N GLY A 41 -9.59 8.71 -6.64
CA GLY A 41 -9.10 8.42 -7.99
C GLY A 41 -9.03 6.93 -8.29
N ILE A 42 -10.17 6.26 -8.42
CA ILE A 42 -10.26 4.87 -8.90
C ILE A 42 -10.53 4.89 -10.40
N SER A 43 -9.71 4.21 -11.19
CA SER A 43 -9.86 4.11 -12.64
C SER A 43 -10.81 2.98 -13.06
N LEU A 44 -11.22 2.93 -14.34
CA LEU A 44 -12.14 1.92 -14.87
C LEU A 44 -11.65 0.47 -14.68
N ASP A 45 -10.35 0.24 -14.88
CA ASP A 45 -9.71 -1.06 -14.66
C ASP A 45 -9.69 -1.49 -13.19
N GLU A 46 -10.00 -0.57 -12.27
CA GLU A 46 -9.99 -0.77 -10.83
C GLU A 46 -11.40 -0.71 -10.22
N VAL A 47 -12.46 -0.77 -11.03
CA VAL A 47 -13.85 -0.57 -10.60
C VAL A 47 -14.26 -1.45 -9.41
N VAL A 48 -13.69 -2.65 -9.30
CA VAL A 48 -13.92 -3.57 -8.17
C VAL A 48 -13.51 -2.98 -6.81
N ARG A 49 -12.58 -2.01 -6.80
CA ARG A 49 -12.08 -1.28 -5.62
C ARG A 49 -13.00 -0.12 -5.22
N ALA A 50 -13.92 0.31 -6.08
CA ALA A 50 -14.89 1.36 -5.76
C ALA A 50 -15.95 0.81 -4.79
N LYS A 51 -15.79 1.12 -3.51
CA LYS A 51 -16.72 0.72 -2.45
C LYS A 51 -17.38 1.95 -1.80
N PRO A 52 -18.66 1.85 -1.42
CA PRO A 52 -19.28 2.89 -0.62
C PRO A 52 -18.54 3.05 0.70
N SER A 53 -18.61 4.26 1.26
CA SER A 53 -18.09 4.52 2.60
C SER A 53 -18.84 3.70 3.64
N ARG A 54 -18.11 3.16 4.63
CA ARG A 54 -18.71 2.51 5.81
C ARG A 54 -19.24 3.52 6.83
N HIS A 55 -18.92 4.80 6.66
CA HIS A 55 -19.24 5.87 7.60
C HIS A 55 -20.37 6.74 7.04
N LYS A 56 -21.49 6.86 7.76
CA LYS A 56 -22.73 7.51 7.29
C LYS A 56 -22.55 8.97 6.87
N ALA A 57 -21.67 9.71 7.52
CA ALA A 57 -21.40 11.12 7.24
C ALA A 57 -20.51 11.35 5.99
N ILE A 58 -19.95 10.28 5.42
CA ILE A 58 -18.99 10.37 4.32
C ILE A 58 -19.56 9.64 3.11
N THR A 59 -19.62 10.31 1.98
CA THR A 59 -19.97 9.73 0.68
C THR A 59 -18.72 9.65 -0.18
N ASN A 60 -18.35 8.45 -0.60
CA ASN A 60 -17.26 8.27 -1.56
C ASN A 60 -17.76 8.63 -2.97
N VAL A 61 -17.01 9.46 -3.68
CA VAL A 61 -17.26 9.79 -5.08
C VAL A 61 -16.06 9.40 -5.93
N PHE A 62 -16.29 8.99 -7.18
CA PHE A 62 -15.27 8.39 -8.05
C PHE A 62 -15.24 9.08 -9.43
N PRO A 63 -14.64 10.28 -9.53
CA PRO A 63 -14.67 11.09 -10.75
C PRO A 63 -14.08 10.38 -11.97
N LEU A 64 -13.01 9.62 -11.78
CA LEU A 64 -12.35 8.91 -12.89
C LEU A 64 -13.22 7.77 -13.45
N LEU A 65 -14.12 7.18 -12.63
CA LEU A 65 -15.08 6.17 -13.08
C LEU A 65 -16.28 6.79 -13.77
N PHE A 66 -16.98 7.70 -13.09
CA PHE A 66 -18.33 8.10 -13.50
C PHE A 66 -18.36 9.34 -14.37
N GLU A 67 -17.38 10.23 -14.24
CA GLU A 67 -17.34 11.51 -14.97
C GLU A 67 -16.37 11.43 -16.16
N LYS A 68 -15.13 11.00 -15.92
CA LYS A 68 -14.08 10.98 -16.96
C LYS A 68 -13.94 9.66 -17.70
N ARG A 69 -14.38 8.55 -17.09
CA ARG A 69 -14.26 7.18 -17.63
C ARG A 69 -12.83 6.85 -18.07
N MET A 70 -11.86 7.17 -17.21
CA MET A 70 -10.43 6.97 -17.48
C MET A 70 -9.95 5.62 -16.97
N ARG A 71 -9.14 4.94 -17.77
CA ARG A 71 -8.28 3.83 -17.37
C ARG A 71 -6.95 4.36 -16.81
N ARG A 72 -6.16 3.49 -16.18
CA ARG A 72 -4.81 3.85 -15.71
C ARG A 72 -3.93 4.43 -16.81
N ALA A 73 -3.97 3.87 -18.02
CA ALA A 73 -3.22 4.39 -19.18
C ALA A 73 -3.61 5.83 -19.52
N ASP A 74 -4.91 6.15 -19.52
CA ASP A 74 -5.39 7.51 -19.79
C ASP A 74 -4.89 8.51 -18.74
N CYS A 75 -4.72 8.07 -17.48
CA CYS A 75 -4.16 8.90 -16.42
C CYS A 75 -2.68 9.21 -16.67
N VAL A 76 -1.90 8.21 -17.09
CA VAL A 76 -0.49 8.38 -17.45
C VAL A 76 -0.34 9.33 -18.64
N ASP A 77 -1.14 9.14 -19.70
CA ASP A 77 -1.12 10.00 -20.87
C ASP A 77 -1.57 11.42 -20.57
N TRP A 78 -2.55 11.58 -19.67
CA TRP A 78 -2.96 12.89 -19.18
C TRP A 78 -1.82 13.57 -18.42
N MET A 79 -1.16 12.88 -17.48
CA MET A 79 -0.02 13.42 -16.73
C MET A 79 1.12 13.85 -17.64
N ALA A 80 1.48 13.01 -18.62
CA ALA A 80 2.54 13.31 -19.59
C ALA A 80 2.20 14.54 -20.44
N ARG A 81 0.96 14.67 -20.91
CA ARG A 81 0.50 15.86 -21.64
C ARG A 81 0.51 17.14 -20.82
N GLN A 82 0.37 17.03 -19.49
CA GLN A 82 0.48 18.17 -18.58
C GLN A 82 1.92 18.45 -18.15
N GLY A 83 2.90 17.65 -18.58
CA GLY A 83 4.31 17.80 -18.20
C GLY A 83 4.63 17.31 -16.79
N TYR A 84 3.77 16.49 -16.18
CA TYR A 84 4.06 15.88 -14.88
C TYR A 84 4.98 14.66 -15.04
N PRO A 85 5.89 14.40 -14.07
CA PRO A 85 6.67 13.18 -14.07
C PRO A 85 5.77 11.95 -13.88
N PRO A 86 6.21 10.76 -14.34
CA PRO A 86 5.48 9.52 -14.08
C PRO A 86 5.23 9.32 -12.57
N ALA A 87 3.98 9.06 -12.19
CA ALA A 87 3.66 8.79 -10.79
C ALA A 87 4.32 7.45 -10.37
N PRO A 88 5.19 7.44 -9.34
CA PRO A 88 5.64 6.19 -8.76
C PRO A 88 4.46 5.52 -8.06
N ARG A 89 4.53 4.21 -7.86
CA ARG A 89 3.52 3.51 -7.08
C ARG A 89 3.57 3.99 -5.62
N SER A 90 2.43 4.39 -5.06
CA SER A 90 2.39 4.69 -3.62
C SER A 90 2.45 3.43 -2.77
N ALA A 91 3.56 3.27 -2.07
CA ALA A 91 3.71 2.30 -1.00
C ALA A 91 4.42 2.97 0.18
N CYS A 92 4.13 2.48 1.39
CA CYS A 92 4.85 2.95 2.58
C CYS A 92 6.28 2.35 2.57
N VAL A 93 7.25 3.02 3.20
CA VAL A 93 8.65 2.55 3.28
C VAL A 93 8.77 1.07 3.72
N PHE A 94 7.99 0.68 4.72
CA PHE A 94 7.95 -0.69 5.28
C PHE A 94 6.76 -1.51 4.74
N CYS A 95 6.30 -1.25 3.51
CA CYS A 95 5.22 -2.01 2.92
C CYS A 95 5.72 -3.40 2.51
N PRO A 96 5.11 -4.49 3.00
CA PRO A 96 5.52 -5.84 2.61
C PRO A 96 5.27 -6.13 1.11
N PHE A 97 4.45 -5.31 0.45
CA PHE A 97 4.06 -5.52 -0.95
C PHE A 97 5.06 -4.95 -1.96
N HIS A 98 6.24 -4.55 -1.51
CA HIS A 98 7.30 -4.15 -2.42
C HIS A 98 7.82 -5.36 -3.22
N SER A 99 8.02 -5.16 -4.51
CA SER A 99 8.72 -6.13 -5.36
C SER A 99 10.23 -6.12 -5.07
N ASN A 100 10.93 -7.17 -5.50
CA ASN A 100 12.40 -7.23 -5.47
C ASN A 100 13.03 -6.01 -6.16
N LEU A 101 12.41 -5.52 -7.25
CA LEU A 101 12.87 -4.34 -7.98
C LEU A 101 12.73 -3.07 -7.13
N GLU A 102 11.63 -2.89 -6.40
CA GLU A 102 11.47 -1.73 -5.52
C GLU A 102 12.39 -1.77 -4.32
N TRP A 103 12.55 -2.93 -3.68
CA TRP A 103 13.49 -3.04 -2.57
C TRP A 103 14.91 -2.73 -3.02
N ARG A 104 15.32 -3.20 -4.21
CA ARG A 104 16.61 -2.84 -4.80
C ARG A 104 16.69 -1.34 -5.06
N HIS A 105 15.69 -0.78 -5.75
CA HIS A 105 15.66 0.64 -6.08
C HIS A 105 15.76 1.51 -4.82
N MET A 106 14.99 1.19 -3.79
CA MET A 106 15.04 1.89 -2.49
C MET A 106 16.42 1.76 -1.85
N ARG A 107 17.04 0.57 -1.86
CA ARG A 107 18.40 0.37 -1.33
C ARG A 107 19.45 1.22 -2.04
N GLU A 108 19.30 1.42 -3.35
CA GLU A 108 20.28 2.12 -4.20
C GLU A 108 20.04 3.64 -4.26
N SER A 109 18.80 4.08 -4.30
CA SER A 109 18.43 5.50 -4.46
C SER A 109 18.07 6.21 -3.15
N GLU A 110 17.61 5.47 -2.14
CA GLU A 110 17.10 5.98 -0.86
C GLU A 110 17.61 5.12 0.32
N PRO A 111 18.95 5.02 0.52
CA PRO A 111 19.55 4.09 1.48
C PRO A 111 19.06 4.29 2.92
N ASP A 112 18.78 5.54 3.32
CA ASP A 112 18.22 5.86 4.64
C ASP A 112 16.82 5.25 4.82
N ALA A 113 15.96 5.35 3.79
CA ALA A 113 14.63 4.74 3.82
C ALA A 113 14.70 3.21 3.87
N PHE A 114 15.66 2.61 3.15
CA PHE A 114 15.91 1.17 3.23
C PHE A 114 16.39 0.75 4.63
N ALA A 115 17.31 1.51 5.23
CA ALA A 115 17.77 1.27 6.60
C ALA A 115 16.62 1.38 7.61
N ASP A 116 15.72 2.35 7.44
CA ASP A 116 14.50 2.49 8.25
C ASP A 116 13.58 1.28 8.12
N ALA A 117 13.43 0.72 6.91
CA ALA A 117 12.64 -0.49 6.67
C ALA A 117 13.24 -1.72 7.39
N VAL A 118 14.56 -1.91 7.30
CA VAL A 118 15.29 -2.97 8.02
C VAL A 118 15.15 -2.79 9.54
N ALA A 119 15.38 -1.58 10.05
CA ALA A 119 15.24 -1.27 11.47
C ALA A 119 13.80 -1.46 11.97
N PHE A 120 12.80 -1.16 11.14
CA PHE A 120 11.40 -1.44 11.44
C PHE A 120 11.15 -2.95 11.55
N GLU A 121 11.64 -3.75 10.61
CA GLU A 121 11.48 -5.21 10.61
C GLU A 121 12.05 -5.82 11.91
N HIS A 122 13.29 -5.50 12.28
CA HIS A 122 13.91 -6.01 13.50
C HIS A 122 13.14 -5.61 14.76
N ARG A 123 12.70 -4.35 14.85
CA ARG A 123 11.87 -3.89 15.98
C ARG A 123 10.55 -4.64 16.05
N TYR A 124 9.93 -4.89 14.89
CA TYR A 124 8.67 -5.62 14.81
C TYR A 124 8.83 -7.08 15.23
N GLN A 125 9.89 -7.75 14.78
CA GLN A 125 10.24 -9.11 15.18
C GLN A 125 10.54 -9.22 16.68
N ALA A 126 11.30 -8.28 17.25
CA ALA A 126 11.58 -8.24 18.68
C ALA A 126 10.31 -8.06 19.52
N ALA A 127 9.44 -7.13 19.13
CA ALA A 127 8.14 -6.92 19.78
C ALA A 127 7.22 -8.14 19.63
N TRP A 128 7.29 -8.85 18.51
CA TRP A 128 6.53 -10.08 18.28
C TRP A 128 6.99 -11.22 19.19
N ALA A 129 8.30 -11.41 19.34
CA ALA A 129 8.88 -12.43 20.20
C ALA A 129 8.46 -12.27 21.67
N GLN A 130 8.39 -11.03 22.16
CA GLN A 130 7.94 -10.72 23.53
C GLN A 130 6.48 -11.11 23.80
N LYS A 131 5.62 -11.16 22.78
CA LYS A 131 4.19 -11.46 22.94
C LYS A 131 3.87 -12.96 23.05
N HIS A 132 4.89 -13.83 23.13
CA HIS A 132 4.73 -15.29 23.27
C HIS A 132 3.77 -15.90 22.23
N MET A 133 3.69 -15.30 21.03
CA MET A 133 2.86 -15.78 19.93
C MET A 133 3.65 -16.85 19.14
N PRO A 134 3.31 -18.15 19.24
CA PRO A 134 4.20 -19.24 18.80
C PRO A 134 4.12 -19.53 17.29
N THR A 135 3.45 -18.71 16.49
CA THR A 135 2.91 -19.13 15.19
C THR A 135 3.68 -18.70 13.94
N ALA A 136 4.75 -17.92 14.06
CA ALA A 136 5.85 -17.68 13.10
C ALA A 136 6.41 -16.26 13.25
N VAL A 137 7.69 -16.08 12.91
CA VAL A 137 8.35 -14.76 12.89
C VAL A 137 7.87 -13.97 11.66
N PRO A 138 7.49 -12.69 11.82
CA PRO A 138 7.07 -11.85 10.72
C PRO A 138 8.25 -11.23 9.95
N PHE A 139 8.11 -11.14 8.64
CA PHE A 139 9.05 -10.55 7.69
C PHE A 139 8.32 -9.59 6.74
N LEU A 140 9.02 -8.56 6.27
CA LEU A 140 8.61 -7.65 5.21
C LEU A 140 8.71 -8.32 3.85
N HIS A 141 9.77 -9.10 3.62
CA HIS A 141 9.97 -9.76 2.35
C HIS A 141 9.14 -11.06 2.23
N ARG A 142 8.60 -11.29 1.03
CA ARG A 142 7.74 -12.45 0.74
C ARG A 142 8.42 -13.81 0.90
N SER A 143 9.75 -13.88 0.79
CA SER A 143 10.53 -15.11 1.01
C SER A 143 10.56 -15.54 2.48
N GLY A 144 10.19 -14.65 3.43
CA GLY A 144 10.33 -14.93 4.85
C GLY A 144 11.78 -14.85 5.34
N GLU A 145 12.61 -14.10 4.62
CA GLU A 145 13.99 -13.80 4.97
C GLU A 145 14.14 -12.33 5.39
N PRO A 146 15.11 -12.01 6.26
CA PRO A 146 15.41 -10.63 6.65
C PRO A 146 15.74 -9.74 5.45
N LEU A 147 15.25 -8.50 5.46
CA LEU A 147 15.40 -7.57 4.35
C LEU A 147 16.86 -7.16 4.07
N ASP A 148 17.73 -7.24 5.07
CA ASP A 148 19.17 -6.94 4.97
C ASP A 148 19.98 -8.08 4.32
N THR A 149 19.48 -9.31 4.34
CA THR A 149 20.20 -10.50 3.82
C THR A 149 19.53 -11.14 2.61
N VAL A 150 18.29 -10.76 2.29
CA VAL A 150 17.51 -11.37 1.20
C VAL A 150 18.10 -11.09 -0.19
N ASP A 151 18.00 -12.08 -1.07
CA ASP A 151 18.30 -11.90 -2.48
C ASP A 151 17.19 -11.10 -3.19
N LEU A 152 17.56 -9.88 -3.60
CA LEU A 152 16.68 -8.97 -4.32
C LEU A 152 16.80 -9.10 -5.84
N THR A 153 17.47 -10.13 -6.41
CA THR A 153 17.48 -10.38 -7.87
C THR A 153 16.05 -10.27 -8.45
N PRO A 154 15.84 -9.49 -9.54
CA PRO A 154 14.50 -9.35 -10.09
C PRO A 154 14.05 -10.71 -10.64
N ASN A 155 12.92 -11.23 -10.15
CA ASN A 155 12.34 -12.43 -10.74
C ASN A 155 11.81 -12.09 -12.14
N VAL A 156 12.16 -12.92 -13.12
CA VAL A 156 11.76 -12.78 -14.54
C VAL A 156 10.25 -12.97 -14.75
N GLN A 157 9.53 -13.48 -13.74
CA GLN A 157 8.08 -13.63 -13.75
C GLN A 157 7.42 -12.70 -12.72
N PRO A 158 6.52 -11.80 -13.14
CA PRO A 158 5.57 -11.14 -12.25
C PRO A 158 4.79 -12.22 -11.50
N SER A 159 4.71 -12.13 -10.18
CA SER A 159 3.90 -13.09 -9.44
C SER A 159 2.42 -12.74 -9.62
N LEU A 160 1.56 -13.75 -9.79
CA LEU A 160 0.10 -13.59 -9.88
C LEU A 160 -0.50 -12.82 -8.66
N TRP A 161 0.28 -12.70 -7.58
CA TRP A 161 -0.05 -12.05 -6.32
C TRP A 161 0.33 -10.57 -6.28
N ASP A 162 1.10 -10.08 -7.26
CA ASP A 162 1.50 -8.67 -7.36
C ASP A 162 0.28 -7.79 -7.75
N GLU A 163 -0.79 -8.39 -8.27
CA GLU A 163 -2.03 -7.73 -8.68
C GLU A 163 -3.15 -7.76 -7.61
N GLU A 164 -2.98 -8.51 -6.52
CA GLU A 164 -4.04 -8.74 -5.53
C GLU A 164 -4.10 -7.62 -4.46
N CYS A 165 -4.30 -6.39 -4.94
CA CYS A 165 -4.64 -5.22 -4.11
C CYS A 165 -6.17 -5.01 -4.06
N GLU A 166 -6.89 -5.92 -3.40
CA GLU A 166 -8.32 -5.75 -3.03
C GLU A 166 -8.59 -4.61 -2.01
N GLY A 167 -7.67 -3.66 -1.85
CA GLY A 167 -7.78 -2.55 -0.91
C GLY A 167 -7.12 -1.29 -1.43
N TYR A 168 -7.44 -0.16 -0.79
CA TYR A 168 -7.01 1.23 -1.05
C TYR A 168 -5.49 1.51 -1.13
N CYS A 169 -4.65 0.54 -1.48
CA CYS A 169 -3.25 0.74 -1.81
C CYS A 169 -3.08 0.66 -3.33
N GLY A 170 -2.65 1.76 -3.94
CA GLY A 170 -2.57 1.91 -5.40
C GLY A 170 -3.25 3.20 -5.83
N VAL A 171 -2.58 4.32 -5.53
CA VAL A 171 -2.40 5.47 -6.43
C VAL A 171 -0.95 5.83 -6.31
#